data_AF-A0A934YR58-F1
#
_entry.id   AF-A0A934YR58-F1
#
_cell.length_a   1.000
_cell.length_b   1.000
_cell.length_c   1.000
_cell.angle_alpha   90.00
_cell.angle_beta   90.00
_cell.angle_gamma   90.00
#
_symmetry.space_group_name_H-M   'P 1'
#
loop_
_entity.id
_entity.type
_entity.pdbx_description
1 polymer ?
#
loop_
_entity_poly.entity_id
_entity_poly.type
_entity_poly.pdbx_seq_one_letter_code
_entity_poly.pdbx_strand_id
1 'polypeptide(L)'
;MLTPARLFFILALCIITIGRHYFLYSYAVFFIVVIEFLQSRPLYRNLKGHKTYTSIFILYLLFIVINRSRQFQFNDGIERMINIVEHGSFALVICLLTTCYFNVYMPKWPKARTIIIVVLIFNLIGYTNELFQNYVNGRPPFQLELDAVSDLRVNALGSLVFVCFMLFGTGTRNWPEQSGSR
;
A
#
# COMPACT_ATOMS: atom_id res chain seq x y z
N MET A 1 8.09 8.54 25.39
CA MET A 1 8.90 7.49 24.74
C MET A 1 8.60 7.49 23.25
N LEU A 2 9.61 7.61 22.38
CA LEU A 2 9.42 7.41 20.95
C LEU A 2 9.07 5.93 20.71
N THR A 3 7.98 5.67 20.00
CA THR A 3 7.68 4.32 19.54
C THR A 3 8.69 3.91 18.46
N PRO A 4 9.01 2.61 18.31
CA PRO A 4 9.90 2.13 17.26
C PRO A 4 9.51 2.62 15.85
N ALA A 5 8.20 2.77 15.59
CA ALA A 5 7.68 3.34 14.36
C ALA A 5 8.19 4.76 14.08
N ARG A 6 8.21 5.63 15.09
CA ARG A 6 8.66 7.03 14.95
C ARG A 6 10.16 7.12 14.67
N LEU A 7 10.96 6.19 15.21
CA LEU A 7 12.38 6.10 14.89
C LEU A 7 12.61 5.76 13.39
N PHE A 8 11.84 4.83 12.84
CA PHE A 8 11.92 4.51 11.41
C PHE A 8 11.48 5.68 10.51
N PHE A 9 10.49 6.46 10.91
CA PHE A 9 10.12 7.68 10.19
C PHE A 9 11.23 8.73 10.21
N ILE A 10 11.84 8.97 11.37
CA ILE A 10 12.97 9.90 11.47
C ILE A 10 14.12 9.43 10.58
N LEU A 11 14.45 8.13 10.60
CA LEU A 11 15.46 7.56 9.72
C LEU A 11 15.13 7.79 8.24
N ALA A 12 13.88 7.56 7.83
CA ALA A 12 13.44 7.83 6.46
C ALA A 12 13.60 9.30 6.08
N LEU A 13 13.20 10.23 6.95
CA LEU A 13 13.38 11.67 6.73
C LEU A 13 14.86 12.07 6.63
N CYS A 14 15.74 11.47 7.45
CA CYS A 14 17.18 11.69 7.37
C CYS A 14 17.74 11.25 6.01
N ILE A 15 17.36 10.05 5.53
CA ILE A 15 17.78 9.55 4.21
C ILE A 15 17.31 10.49 3.10
N ILE A 16 16.05 10.92 3.13
CA ILE A 16 15.50 11.85 2.13
C ILE A 16 16.26 13.19 2.13
N THR A 17 16.51 13.74 3.31
CA THR A 17 17.19 15.04 3.48
C THR A 17 18.63 14.99 2.97
N ILE A 18 19.39 13.98 3.39
CA ILE A 18 20.80 13.82 3.01
C ILE A 18 20.91 13.49 1.51
N GLY A 19 20.02 12.64 1.00
CA GLY A 19 19.97 12.27 -0.42
C GLY A 19 19.40 13.33 -1.35
N ARG A 20 18.82 14.42 -0.82
CA ARG A 20 18.16 15.51 -1.57
C ARG A 20 16.99 15.07 -2.46
N HIS A 21 16.29 14.00 -2.06
CA HIS A 21 15.16 13.43 -2.81
C HIS A 21 13.81 14.01 -2.35
N TYR A 22 13.65 15.33 -2.45
CA TYR A 22 12.55 16.08 -1.81
C TYR A 22 11.13 15.58 -2.16
N PHE A 23 10.92 14.99 -3.34
CA PHE A 23 9.61 14.44 -3.71
C PHE A 23 9.15 13.30 -2.77
N LEU A 24 10.10 12.55 -2.18
CA LEU A 24 9.80 11.46 -1.24
C LEU A 24 9.24 11.94 0.10
N TYR A 25 9.33 13.24 0.43
CA TYR A 25 8.65 13.78 1.60
C TYR A 25 7.13 13.59 1.52
N SER A 26 6.55 13.68 0.33
CA SER A 26 5.10 13.46 0.14
C SER A 26 4.68 12.05 0.59
N TYR A 27 5.44 11.03 0.20
CA TYR A 27 5.24 9.64 0.63
C TYR A 27 5.42 9.48 2.15
N ALA A 28 6.52 10.01 2.70
CA ALA A 28 6.79 9.91 4.13
C ALA A 28 5.69 10.58 4.98
N VAL A 29 5.25 11.78 4.58
CA VAL A 29 4.16 12.52 5.24
C VAL A 29 2.83 11.79 5.12
N PHE A 30 2.50 11.24 3.96
CA PHE A 30 1.30 10.43 3.79
C PHE A 30 1.29 9.23 4.75
N PHE A 31 2.38 8.44 4.76
CA PHE A 31 2.46 7.25 5.60
C PHE A 31 2.45 7.56 7.10
N ILE A 32 3.15 8.61 7.56
CA ILE A 32 3.12 8.98 8.98
C ILE A 32 1.72 9.41 9.42
N VAL A 33 1.05 10.25 8.63
CA VAL A 33 -0.31 10.71 8.92
C VAL A 33 -1.27 9.53 8.98
N VAL A 34 -1.23 8.65 7.98
CA VAL A 34 -2.14 7.49 7.93
C VAL A 34 -1.87 6.51 9.07
N ILE A 35 -0.61 6.21 9.38
CA ILE A 35 -0.28 5.27 10.46
C ILE A 35 -0.65 5.85 11.82
N GLU A 36 -0.29 7.11 12.12
CA GLU A 36 -0.66 7.77 13.38
C GLU A 36 -2.18 7.89 13.51
N PHE A 37 -2.88 8.20 12.41
CA PHE A 37 -4.34 8.19 12.36
C PHE A 37 -4.89 6.81 12.74
N LEU A 38 -4.46 5.73 12.09
CA LEU A 38 -4.93 4.37 12.39
C LEU A 38 -4.63 3.99 13.85
N GLN A 39 -3.41 4.26 14.33
CA GLN A 39 -2.98 3.97 15.71
C GLN A 39 -3.77 4.75 16.76
N SER A 40 -4.32 5.93 16.41
CA SER A 40 -5.20 6.69 17.30
C SER A 40 -6.57 6.02 17.51
N ARG A 41 -7.00 5.13 16.59
CA ARG A 41 -8.33 4.51 16.60
C ARG A 41 -8.36 3.22 17.43
N PRO A 42 -9.20 3.12 18.47
CA PRO A 42 -9.31 1.91 19.28
C PRO A 42 -9.69 0.67 18.46
N LEU A 43 -10.58 0.83 17.48
CA LEU A 43 -10.99 -0.26 16.58
C LEU A 43 -9.80 -0.88 15.85
N TYR A 44 -8.88 -0.05 15.34
CA TYR A 44 -7.67 -0.53 14.68
C TYR A 44 -6.73 -1.24 15.66
N ARG A 45 -6.49 -0.68 16.85
CA ARG A 45 -5.64 -1.30 17.88
C ARG A 45 -6.18 -2.65 18.37
N ASN A 46 -7.49 -2.84 18.30
CA ASN A 46 -8.15 -4.10 18.65
C ASN A 46 -8.15 -5.11 17.50
N LEU A 47 -7.75 -4.72 16.27
CA LEU A 47 -7.56 -5.68 15.19
C LEU A 47 -6.42 -6.63 15.52
N LYS A 48 -6.69 -7.92 15.34
CA LYS A 48 -5.66 -8.95 15.43
C LYS A 48 -4.66 -8.73 14.29
N GLY A 49 -3.37 -8.66 14.63
CA GLY A 49 -2.32 -8.37 13.65
C GLY A 49 -2.09 -6.90 13.33
N HIS A 50 -2.72 -5.93 14.03
CA HIS A 50 -2.47 -4.49 13.78
C HIS A 50 -0.98 -4.10 13.85
N LYS A 51 -0.20 -4.76 14.72
CA LYS A 51 1.25 -4.57 14.80
C LYS A 51 1.93 -5.00 13.49
N THR A 52 1.55 -6.15 12.95
CA THR A 52 2.06 -6.66 11.66
C THR A 52 1.71 -5.72 10.51
N TYR A 53 0.46 -5.24 10.43
CA TYR A 53 0.06 -4.27 9.40
C TYR A 53 0.88 -2.98 9.49
N THR A 54 1.02 -2.45 10.70
CA THR A 54 1.85 -1.26 10.95
C THR A 54 3.30 -1.47 10.52
N SER A 55 3.89 -2.62 10.85
CA SER A 55 5.24 -2.97 10.43
C SER A 55 5.36 -3.08 8.91
N ILE A 56 4.39 -3.70 8.22
CA ILE A 56 4.37 -3.79 6.76
C ILE A 56 4.35 -2.39 6.13
N PHE A 57 3.53 -1.47 6.65
CA PHE A 57 3.45 -0.10 6.13
C PHE A 57 4.76 0.68 6.31
N ILE A 58 5.41 0.53 7.48
CA ILE A 58 6.70 1.17 7.76
C ILE A 58 7.81 0.57 6.88
N LEU A 59 7.87 -0.76 6.78
CA LEU A 59 8.86 -1.44 5.94
C LEU A 59 8.71 -1.07 4.48
N TYR A 60 7.48 -0.93 3.99
CA TYR A 60 7.24 -0.47 2.64
C TYR A 60 7.73 0.97 2.41
N LEU A 61 7.45 1.89 3.34
CA LEU A 61 7.99 3.26 3.24
C LEU A 61 9.52 3.25 3.18
N LEU A 62 10.18 2.48 4.05
CA LEU A 62 11.64 2.37 4.05
C LEU A 62 12.16 1.78 2.74
N PHE A 63 11.49 0.73 2.23
CA PHE A 63 11.81 0.13 0.95
C PHE A 63 11.77 1.16 -0.18
N ILE A 64 10.69 1.95 -0.29
CA ILE A 64 10.56 3.01 -1.29
C ILE A 64 11.65 4.06 -1.14
N VAL A 65 11.88 4.54 0.10
CA VAL A 65 12.89 5.57 0.36
C VAL A 65 14.28 5.07 -0.04
N ILE A 66 14.66 3.85 0.34
CA ILE A 66 15.95 3.27 -0.02
C ILE A 66 16.06 3.08 -1.53
N ASN A 67 15.02 2.48 -2.14
CA ASN A 67 15.03 2.15 -3.57
C ASN A 67 15.11 3.41 -4.44
N ARG A 68 14.32 4.43 -4.12
CA ARG A 68 14.26 5.68 -4.88
C ARG A 68 15.39 6.65 -4.53
N SER A 69 16.10 6.46 -3.41
CA SER A 69 17.23 7.33 -3.02
C SER A 69 18.60 6.82 -3.44
N ARG A 70 18.71 5.60 -3.97
CA ARG A 70 20.00 5.03 -4.38
C ARG A 70 20.63 5.85 -5.51
N GLN A 71 21.96 5.96 -5.48
CA GLN A 71 22.74 6.73 -6.47
C GLN A 71 23.30 5.86 -7.60
N PHE A 72 22.98 4.57 -7.62
CA PHE A 72 23.48 3.62 -8.60
C PHE A 72 22.33 2.79 -9.17
N GLN A 73 22.54 2.28 -10.37
CA GLN A 73 21.62 1.34 -11.03
C GLN A 73 22.23 -0.05 -11.00
N PHE A 74 21.39 -1.05 -10.79
CA PHE A 74 21.76 -2.44 -11.02
C PHE A 74 21.67 -2.76 -12.52
N ASN A 75 21.95 -4.02 -12.88
CA ASN A 75 21.67 -4.48 -14.24
C ASN A 75 20.16 -4.49 -14.53
N ASP A 76 19.79 -4.47 -15.82
CA ASP A 76 18.40 -4.37 -16.28
C ASP A 76 17.48 -5.46 -15.71
N GLY A 77 18.01 -6.67 -15.48
CA GLY A 77 17.26 -7.77 -14.90
C GLY A 77 16.85 -7.49 -13.44
N ILE A 78 17.79 -7.02 -12.64
CA ILE A 78 17.55 -6.64 -11.23
C ILE A 78 16.64 -5.42 -11.17
N GLU A 79 16.85 -4.42 -12.04
CA GLU A 79 16.01 -3.23 -12.10
C GLU A 79 14.55 -3.57 -12.39
N ARG A 80 14.32 -4.48 -13.34
CA ARG A 80 12.97 -4.99 -13.64
C ARG A 80 12.37 -5.73 -12.44
N MET A 81 13.13 -6.57 -11.76
CA MET A 81 12.65 -7.28 -10.56
C MET A 81 12.28 -6.31 -9.44
N ILE A 82 13.12 -5.29 -9.20
CA ILE A 82 12.86 -4.24 -8.23
C ILE A 82 11.58 -3.49 -8.57
N ASN A 83 11.37 -3.14 -9.84
CA ASN A 83 10.14 -2.47 -10.28
C ASN A 83 8.91 -3.35 -10.02
N ILE A 84 8.95 -4.63 -10.38
CA ILE A 84 7.86 -5.59 -10.12
C ILE A 84 7.57 -5.70 -8.61
N VAL A 85 8.61 -5.79 -7.78
CA VAL A 85 8.47 -5.85 -6.32
C VAL A 85 7.89 -4.54 -5.79
N GLU A 86 8.32 -3.40 -6.31
CA GLU A 86 7.81 -2.09 -5.91
C GLU A 86 6.32 -1.94 -6.20
N HIS A 87 5.89 -2.20 -7.44
CA HIS A 87 4.49 -2.12 -7.82
C HIS A 87 3.63 -3.18 -7.11
N GLY A 88 4.13 -4.41 -6.98
CA GLY A 88 3.42 -5.49 -6.29
C GLY A 88 3.24 -5.21 -4.79
N SER A 89 4.28 -4.69 -4.13
CA SER A 89 4.22 -4.30 -2.72
C SER A 89 3.37 -3.05 -2.50
N PHE A 90 3.39 -2.09 -3.42
CA PHE A 90 2.48 -0.95 -3.42
C PHE A 90 1.01 -1.42 -3.42
N ALA A 91 0.65 -2.31 -4.34
CA ALA A 91 -0.69 -2.86 -4.44
C ALA A 91 -1.13 -3.56 -3.15
N LEU A 92 -0.27 -4.41 -2.58
CA LEU A 92 -0.52 -5.08 -1.31
C LEU A 92 -0.75 -4.08 -0.17
N VAL A 93 0.13 -3.09 -0.03
CA VAL A 93 0.10 -2.10 1.06
C VAL A 93 -1.14 -1.22 0.97
N ILE A 94 -1.46 -0.70 -0.21
CA ILE A 94 -2.65 0.14 -0.40
C ILE A 94 -3.93 -0.67 -0.14
N CYS A 95 -4.00 -1.92 -0.60
CA CYS A 95 -5.16 -2.78 -0.30
C CYS A 95 -5.30 -3.05 1.21
N LEU A 96 -4.21 -3.37 1.91
CA LEU A 96 -4.21 -3.57 3.36
C LEU A 96 -4.61 -2.31 4.12
N LEU A 97 -4.04 -1.17 3.75
CA LEU A 97 -4.32 0.13 4.35
C LEU A 97 -5.79 0.49 4.17
N THR A 98 -6.32 0.37 2.96
CA THR A 98 -7.75 0.60 2.65
C THR A 98 -8.64 -0.34 3.44
N THR A 99 -8.26 -1.62 3.57
CA THR A 99 -8.99 -2.59 4.41
C THR A 99 -9.01 -2.18 5.87
N CYS A 100 -7.90 -1.68 6.42
CA CYS A 100 -7.85 -1.15 7.78
C CYS A 100 -8.80 0.04 7.95
N TYR A 101 -8.88 0.94 6.96
CA TYR A 101 -9.86 2.02 6.93
C TYR A 101 -11.30 1.51 6.95
N PHE A 102 -11.65 0.53 6.11
CA PHE A 102 -12.98 -0.07 6.12
C PHE A 102 -13.31 -0.72 7.47
N ASN A 103 -12.36 -1.38 8.13
CA ASN A 103 -12.58 -1.94 9.46
C ASN A 103 -12.84 -0.86 10.53
N VAL A 104 -12.19 0.30 10.41
CA VAL A 104 -12.39 1.42 11.34
C VAL A 104 -13.74 2.10 11.10
N TYR A 105 -14.12 2.37 9.85
CA TYR A 105 -15.31 3.15 9.51
C TYR A 105 -16.58 2.33 9.28
N MET A 106 -16.43 1.08 8.83
CA MET A 106 -17.52 0.17 8.49
C MET A 106 -17.33 -1.21 9.15
N PRO A 107 -17.16 -1.28 10.49
CA PRO A 107 -16.81 -2.53 11.18
C PRO A 107 -17.82 -3.66 10.97
N LYS A 108 -19.09 -3.35 10.66
CA LYS A 108 -20.17 -4.34 10.46
C LYS A 108 -20.18 -4.97 9.06
N TRP A 109 -19.37 -4.46 8.12
CA TRP A 109 -19.38 -4.96 6.75
C TRP A 109 -18.78 -6.36 6.68
N PRO A 110 -19.33 -7.29 5.88
CA PRO A 110 -18.72 -8.60 5.71
C PRO A 110 -17.30 -8.51 5.15
N LYS A 111 -16.42 -9.39 5.64
CA LYS A 111 -15.02 -9.48 5.19
C LYS A 111 -14.92 -9.66 3.67
N ALA A 112 -15.66 -10.61 3.11
CA ALA A 112 -15.66 -10.88 1.67
C ALA A 112 -16.06 -9.64 0.86
N ARG A 113 -17.12 -8.94 1.29
CA ARG A 113 -17.56 -7.69 0.65
C ARG A 113 -16.46 -6.62 0.69
N THR A 114 -15.80 -6.46 1.83
CA THR A 114 -14.71 -5.48 1.98
C THR A 114 -13.53 -5.81 1.05
N ILE A 115 -13.10 -7.07 1.01
CA ILE A 115 -12.01 -7.52 0.14
C ILE A 115 -12.34 -7.22 -1.34
N ILE A 116 -13.54 -7.59 -1.80
CA ILE A 116 -13.97 -7.36 -3.18
C ILE A 116 -13.93 -5.86 -3.50
N ILE A 117 -14.51 -5.03 -2.64
CA ILE A 117 -14.57 -3.57 -2.87
C ILE A 117 -13.17 -2.96 -2.88
N VAL A 118 -12.29 -3.35 -1.96
CA VAL A 118 -10.90 -2.87 -1.92
C VAL A 118 -10.15 -3.21 -3.21
N VAL A 119 -10.27 -4.46 -3.68
CA VAL A 119 -9.63 -4.90 -4.94
C VAL A 119 -10.16 -4.10 -6.13
N LEU A 120 -11.49 -3.89 -6.21
CA LEU A 120 -12.10 -3.11 -7.28
C LEU A 120 -11.65 -1.65 -7.26
N ILE A 121 -11.68 -1.01 -6.09
CA ILE A 121 -11.24 0.39 -5.93
C ILE A 121 -9.76 0.53 -6.32
N PHE A 122 -8.90 -0.36 -5.83
CA PHE A 122 -7.47 -0.28 -6.12
C PHE A 122 -7.17 -0.43 -7.61
N ASN A 123 -7.74 -1.44 -8.28
CA ASN A 123 -7.51 -1.64 -9.71
C ASN A 123 -8.11 -0.51 -10.55
N LEU A 124 -9.26 0.05 -10.15
CA LEU A 124 -9.85 1.21 -10.82
C LEU A 124 -8.96 2.46 -10.69
N ILE A 125 -8.39 2.70 -9.51
CA ILE A 125 -7.42 3.79 -9.29
C ILE A 125 -6.19 3.56 -10.16
N GLY A 126 -5.65 2.34 -10.18
CA GLY A 126 -4.50 1.99 -11.03
C GLY A 126 -4.77 2.25 -12.51
N TYR A 127 -5.92 1.78 -13.02
CA TYR A 127 -6.33 2.05 -14.40
C TYR A 127 -6.49 3.55 -14.67
N THR A 128 -7.16 4.29 -13.79
CA THR A 128 -7.35 5.74 -13.93
C THR A 128 -6.02 6.51 -13.90
N ASN A 129 -5.07 6.06 -13.09
CA ASN A 129 -3.73 6.63 -13.03
C ASN A 129 -3.01 6.53 -14.39
N GLU A 130 -3.08 5.39 -15.06
CA GLU A 130 -2.49 5.22 -16.40
C GLU A 130 -3.15 6.16 -17.43
N LEU A 131 -4.48 6.28 -17.41
CA LEU A 131 -5.20 7.22 -18.28
C LEU A 131 -4.77 8.67 -18.03
N PHE A 132 -4.59 9.03 -16.76
CA PHE A 132 -4.15 10.37 -16.37
C PHE A 132 -2.71 10.65 -16.79
N GLN A 133 -1.80 9.69 -16.63
CA GLN A 133 -0.41 9.81 -17.09
C GLN A 133 -0.34 9.98 -18.61
N ASN A 134 -1.12 9.20 -19.37
CA ASN A 134 -1.23 9.37 -20.82
C ASN A 134 -1.67 10.80 -21.18
N TYR A 135 -2.71 11.30 -20.52
CA TYR A 135 -3.20 12.66 -20.74
C TYR A 135 -2.13 13.72 -20.45
N VAL A 136 -1.44 13.62 -19.30
CA VAL A 136 -0.37 14.55 -18.91
C VAL A 136 0.82 14.51 -19.88
N ASN A 137 1.11 13.34 -20.44
CA ASN A 137 2.18 13.14 -21.43
C ASN A 137 1.77 13.50 -22.87
N GLY A 138 0.56 14.05 -23.08
CA GLY A 138 0.05 14.43 -24.40
C GLY A 138 -0.29 13.24 -25.31
N ARG A 139 -0.47 12.05 -24.73
CA ARG A 139 -0.82 10.81 -25.46
C ARG A 139 -2.34 10.60 -25.47
N PRO A 140 -2.89 9.80 -26.40
CA PRO A 140 -4.30 9.45 -26.39
C PRO A 140 -4.68 8.76 -25.07
N PRO A 141 -5.70 9.25 -24.34
CA PRO A 141 -5.97 8.79 -22.97
C PRO A 141 -6.28 7.29 -22.92
N PHE A 142 -6.98 6.75 -23.92
CA PHE A 142 -7.43 5.36 -23.97
C PHE A 142 -6.43 4.38 -24.62
N GLN A 143 -5.20 4.81 -24.90
CA GLN A 143 -4.17 3.95 -25.48
C GLN A 143 -3.25 3.40 -24.40
N LEU A 144 -3.36 2.11 -24.07
CA LEU A 144 -2.46 1.46 -23.13
C LEU A 144 -1.18 1.01 -23.82
N GLU A 145 -0.04 1.58 -23.42
CA GLU A 145 1.28 1.10 -23.83
C GLU A 145 1.66 -0.22 -23.14
N LEU A 146 2.64 -0.92 -23.68
CA LEU A 146 3.08 -2.21 -23.12
C LEU A 146 3.54 -2.09 -21.67
N ASP A 147 4.18 -0.98 -21.30
CA ASP A 147 4.63 -0.71 -19.93
C ASP A 147 3.43 -0.49 -19.00
N ALA A 148 2.43 0.32 -19.41
CA ALA A 148 1.19 0.50 -18.66
C ALA A 148 0.43 -0.83 -18.47
N VAL A 149 0.38 -1.68 -19.52
CA VAL A 149 -0.21 -3.02 -19.41
C VAL A 149 0.57 -3.89 -18.42
N SER A 150 1.89 -3.81 -18.42
CA SER A 150 2.74 -4.52 -17.45
C SER A 150 2.44 -4.07 -16.02
N ASP A 151 2.36 -2.77 -15.77
CA ASP A 151 2.09 -2.23 -14.43
C ASP A 151 0.69 -2.59 -13.94
N LEU A 152 -0.32 -2.54 -14.81
CA LEU A 152 -1.68 -3.00 -14.49
C LEU A 152 -1.72 -4.49 -14.15
N ARG A 153 -0.94 -5.33 -14.85
CA ARG A 153 -0.83 -6.76 -14.52
C ARG A 153 -0.18 -6.97 -13.15
N VAL A 154 0.89 -6.23 -12.84
CA VAL A 154 1.55 -6.32 -11.54
C VAL A 154 0.62 -5.84 -10.41
N ASN A 155 -0.16 -4.78 -10.64
CA ASN A 155 -1.19 -4.31 -9.72
C ASN A 155 -2.26 -5.39 -9.46
N ALA A 156 -2.76 -6.04 -10.53
CA ALA A 156 -3.71 -7.14 -10.41
C ALA A 156 -3.11 -8.32 -9.61
N LEU A 157 -1.88 -8.73 -9.91
CA LEU A 157 -1.17 -9.78 -9.18
C LEU A 157 -0.97 -9.40 -7.70
N GLY A 158 -0.57 -8.17 -7.40
CA GLY A 158 -0.44 -7.68 -6.02
C GLY A 158 -1.77 -7.69 -5.27
N SER A 159 -2.87 -7.35 -5.95
CA SER A 159 -4.21 -7.44 -5.37
C SER A 159 -4.65 -8.89 -5.11
N LEU A 160 -4.24 -9.85 -5.94
CA LEU A 160 -4.46 -11.29 -5.69
C LEU A 160 -3.65 -11.78 -4.49
N VAL A 161 -2.39 -11.36 -4.36
CA VAL A 161 -1.57 -11.65 -3.17
C VAL A 161 -2.25 -11.11 -1.91
N PHE A 162 -2.82 -9.90 -1.97
CA PHE A 162 -3.63 -9.35 -0.89
C PHE A 162 -4.86 -10.23 -0.56
N VAL A 163 -5.61 -10.69 -1.57
CA VAL A 163 -6.76 -11.59 -1.36
C VAL A 163 -6.32 -12.87 -0.65
N CYS A 164 -5.26 -13.53 -1.13
CA CYS A 164 -4.69 -14.72 -0.50
C CYS A 164 -4.26 -14.44 0.95
N PHE A 165 -3.55 -13.34 1.17
CA PHE A 165 -3.13 -12.91 2.50
C PHE A 165 -4.33 -12.70 3.43
N MET A 166 -5.43 -12.14 2.94
CA MET A 166 -6.64 -11.94 3.74
C MET A 166 -7.44 -13.23 3.98
N LEU A 167 -7.51 -14.13 3.01
CA LEU A 167 -8.25 -15.39 3.14
C LEU A 167 -7.53 -16.40 4.05
N PHE A 168 -6.22 -16.55 3.88
CA PHE A 168 -5.42 -17.55 4.60
C PHE A 168 -4.66 -16.97 5.80
N GLY A 169 -4.51 -15.65 5.88
CA GLY A 169 -3.87 -14.98 7.00
C GLY A 169 -4.66 -15.13 8.30
N THR A 170 -4.01 -15.72 9.30
CA THR A 170 -4.53 -15.99 10.65
C THR A 170 -4.95 -14.75 11.46
N GLY A 171 -4.67 -13.55 10.94
CA GLY A 171 -4.94 -12.25 11.56
C GLY A 171 -6.38 -11.76 11.47
N THR A 172 -7.24 -12.37 10.66
CA THR A 172 -8.60 -11.83 10.39
C THR A 172 -9.73 -12.53 11.16
N ARG A 173 -9.41 -13.44 12.08
CA ARG A 173 -10.39 -14.28 12.81
C ARG A 173 -11.32 -13.51 13.76
N ASN A 174 -11.11 -12.20 13.96
CA ASN A 174 -11.97 -11.32 14.76
C ASN A 174 -12.70 -10.29 13.90
N TRP A 175 -12.76 -10.48 12.58
CA TRP A 175 -13.82 -9.83 11.82
C TRP A 175 -15.12 -10.17 12.54
N PRO A 176 -16.00 -9.21 12.89
CA PRO A 176 -17.23 -9.55 13.58
C PRO A 176 -17.94 -10.58 12.71
N GLU A 177 -17.88 -11.84 13.15
CA GLU A 177 -18.77 -12.87 12.66
C GLU A 177 -20.12 -12.25 12.93
N GLN A 178 -20.89 -12.04 11.86
CA GLN A 178 -22.25 -11.60 12.02
C GLN A 178 -22.94 -12.69 12.84
N SER A 179 -22.94 -12.53 14.16
CA SER A 179 -23.84 -13.24 15.05
C SER A 179 -25.21 -12.89 14.50
N GLY A 180 -25.83 -13.86 13.84
CA GLY A 180 -27.01 -13.64 13.01
C GLY A 180 -28.02 -12.76 13.72
N SER A 181 -28.19 -11.53 13.23
CA SER A 181 -29.43 -10.82 13.44
C SER A 181 -30.38 -11.37 12.38
N ARG A 182 -31.27 -12.25 12.85
CA ARG A 182 -32.50 -12.60 12.15
C ARG A 182 -33.32 -11.35 11.87
#